data_AF-A0A8G2FHT0-F1
#
_entry.id   AF-A0A8G2FHT0-F1
#
_cell.length_a   1.000
_cell.length_b   1.000
_cell.length_c   1.000
_cell.angle_alpha   90.00
_cell.angle_beta   90.00
_cell.angle_gamma   90.00
#
_symmetry.space_group_name_H-M   'P 1'
#
loop_
_entity.id
_entity.type
_entity.pdbx_description
1 polymer ?
#
loop_
_entity_poly.entity_id
_entity_poly.type
_entity_poly.pdbx_seq_one_letter_code
_entity_poly.pdbx_strand_id
1 'polypeptide(L)'
;MTEYIVKLGFWLRAYNSITIEANSDAAAIEAAKVAAKHAMESASQPEHIDTDDRRQGIIAYIDRISSTGKEPVIENVPFDDDRIHPQPGG
;
A
#
# COMPACT_ATOMS: atom_id res chain seq x y z
N MET A 1 3.33 -21.50 4.77
CA MET A 1 3.35 -20.25 4.01
C MET A 1 1.93 -19.73 4.04
N THR A 2 1.74 -18.49 4.48
CA THR A 2 0.40 -17.94 4.71
C THR A 2 0.11 -16.92 3.63
N GLU A 3 -1.05 -17.02 3.01
CA GLU A 3 -1.46 -16.10 1.95
C GLU A 3 -2.16 -14.88 2.57
N TYR A 4 -1.89 -13.70 2.03
CA TYR A 4 -2.47 -12.44 2.45
C TYR A 4 -2.99 -11.68 1.23
N ILE A 5 -4.17 -11.09 1.36
CA ILE A 5 -4.72 -10.15 0.39
C ILE A 5 -4.49 -8.75 0.93
N VAL A 6 -3.81 -7.94 0.13
CA VAL A 6 -3.54 -6.54 0.43
C VAL A 6 -4.34 -5.69 -0.53
N LYS A 7 -5.15 -4.78 0.00
CA LYS A 7 -5.80 -3.75 -0.80
C LYS A 7 -5.07 -2.43 -0.61
N LEU A 8 -4.60 -1.91 -1.73
CA LEU A 8 -3.88 -0.65 -1.85
C LEU A 8 -4.85 0.41 -2.33
N GLY A 9 -4.84 1.54 -1.65
CA GLY A 9 -5.44 2.79 -2.13
C GLY A 9 -4.31 3.76 -2.42
N PHE A 10 -4.10 4.08 -3.69
CA PHE A 10 -3.14 5.11 -4.07
C PHE A 10 -3.80 6.02 -5.07
N TRP A 11 -3.67 7.33 -4.86
CA TRP A 11 -4.26 8.36 -5.71
C TRP A 11 -5.78 8.32 -5.48
N LEU A 12 -6.44 9.45 -5.23
CA LEU A 12 -7.80 9.55 -4.64
C LEU A 12 -8.89 8.57 -5.17
N ARG A 13 -8.69 7.89 -6.30
CA ARG A 13 -9.60 6.92 -6.90
C ARG A 13 -8.99 5.59 -7.38
N ALA A 14 -7.68 5.34 -7.30
CA ALA A 14 -7.13 4.06 -7.76
C ALA A 14 -6.98 3.07 -6.60
N TYR A 15 -7.72 1.97 -6.70
CA TYR A 15 -7.61 0.84 -5.80
C TYR A 15 -7.00 -0.33 -6.55
N ASN A 16 -5.90 -0.86 -6.02
CA ASN A 16 -5.30 -2.09 -6.52
C ASN A 16 -5.34 -3.15 -5.43
N SER A 17 -5.55 -4.40 -5.80
CA SER A 17 -5.50 -5.53 -4.86
C SER A 17 -4.40 -6.48 -5.30
N ILE A 18 -3.50 -6.79 -4.39
CA ILE A 18 -2.40 -7.72 -4.61
C ILE A 18 -2.49 -8.86 -3.60
N THR A 19 -2.10 -10.06 -4.02
CA THR A 19 -1.96 -11.21 -3.13
C THR A 19 -0.47 -11.41 -2.88
N ILE A 20 -0.10 -11.54 -1.61
CA ILE A 20 1.28 -11.80 -1.19
C ILE A 20 1.33 -13.01 -0.28
N GLU A 21 2.41 -13.77 -0.35
CA GLU A 21 2.66 -14.89 0.55
C GLU A 21 3.74 -14.51 1.56
N ALA A 22 3.46 -14.70 2.84
CA ALA A 22 4.41 -14.38 3.89
C ALA A 22 4.39 -15.42 5.03
N ASN A 23 5.48 -15.45 5.78
CA ASN A 23 5.67 -16.40 6.88
C ASN A 23 5.17 -15.86 8.22
N SER A 24 4.86 -14.56 8.30
CA SER A 24 4.36 -13.88 9.50
C SER A 24 3.67 -12.57 9.11
N ASP A 25 2.82 -12.07 9.99
CA ASP A 25 2.06 -10.82 9.76
C ASP A 25 3.01 -9.63 9.56
N ALA A 26 4.10 -9.55 10.32
CA ALA A 26 5.13 -8.50 10.15
C ALA A 26 5.83 -8.58 8.78
N ALA A 27 6.12 -9.79 8.29
CA ALA A 27 6.70 -9.98 6.97
C ALA A 27 5.69 -9.64 5.86
N ALA A 28 4.40 -9.92 6.08
CA ALA A 28 3.33 -9.54 5.17
C ALA A 28 3.21 -8.01 5.06
N ILE A 29 3.29 -7.29 6.18
CA ILE A 29 3.22 -5.82 6.20
C ILE A 29 4.39 -5.21 5.41
N GLU A 30 5.61 -5.68 5.62
CA GLU A 30 6.78 -5.15 4.90
C GLU A 30 6.73 -5.50 3.41
N ALA A 31 6.36 -6.74 3.06
CA ALA A 31 6.16 -7.14 1.67
C ALA A 31 5.01 -6.36 1.01
N ALA A 32 3.93 -6.09 1.73
CA ALA A 32 2.81 -5.27 1.27
C ALA A 32 3.26 -3.85 0.94
N LYS A 33 4.06 -3.20 1.80
CA LYS A 33 4.60 -1.85 1.54
C LYS A 33 5.48 -1.82 0.31
N VAL A 34 6.40 -2.78 0.16
CA VAL A 34 7.29 -2.87 -1.00
C VAL A 34 6.51 -3.09 -2.30
N ALA A 35 5.56 -4.04 -2.28
CA ALA A 35 4.73 -4.32 -3.43
C ALA A 35 3.78 -3.16 -3.74
N ALA A 36 3.31 -2.42 -2.73
CA ALA A 36 2.50 -1.22 -2.90
C ALA A 36 3.27 -0.10 -3.59
N LYS A 37 4.51 0.14 -3.14
CA LYS A 37 5.41 1.11 -3.76
C LYS A 37 5.70 0.73 -5.21
N HIS A 38 6.07 -0.52 -5.47
CA HIS A 38 6.34 -0.99 -6.83
C HIS A 38 5.09 -0.93 -7.73
N ALA A 39 3.90 -1.26 -7.20
CA ALA A 39 2.65 -1.13 -7.93
C ALA A 39 2.32 0.33 -8.24
N MET A 40 2.61 1.26 -7.33
CA MET A 40 2.47 2.70 -7.58
C MET A 40 3.46 3.21 -8.63
N GLU A 41 4.73 2.79 -8.57
CA GLU A 41 5.77 3.19 -9.53
C GLU A 41 5.55 2.58 -10.93
N SER A 42 5.01 1.36 -10.99
CA SER A 42 4.71 0.66 -12.23
C SER A 42 3.33 0.99 -12.80
N ALA A 43 2.41 1.53 -12.00
CA ALA A 43 1.13 2.01 -12.49
C ALA A 43 1.38 3.27 -13.33
N SER A 44 0.96 3.24 -14.59
CA SER A 44 1.00 4.42 -15.45
C SER A 44 0.25 5.55 -14.77
N GLN A 45 0.92 6.67 -14.55
CA GLN A 45 0.30 7.87 -14.01
C GLN A 45 -0.88 8.25 -14.89
N PRO A 46 -2.14 8.30 -14.41
CA PRO A 46 -3.23 8.93 -15.14
C PRO A 46 -2.80 10.25 -15.77
N GLU A 47 -3.26 10.47 -16.99
CA GLU A 47 -2.86 11.60 -17.85
C GLU A 47 -3.03 12.97 -17.16
N HIS A 48 -3.86 13.05 -16.12
CA HIS A 48 -4.06 14.20 -15.26
C HIS A 48 -3.92 13.82 -13.78
N ILE A 49 -2.68 13.79 -13.29
CA ILE A 49 -2.40 13.89 -11.86
C ILE A 49 -1.45 15.06 -11.74
N ASP A 50 -2.01 16.18 -11.27
CA ASP A 50 -1.23 17.31 -10.83
C ASP A 50 -0.11 16.77 -9.96
N THR A 51 1.14 16.92 -10.38
CA THR A 51 2.31 16.46 -9.61
C THR A 51 2.44 17.17 -8.25
N ASP A 52 1.59 18.17 -8.00
CA ASP A 52 1.37 18.83 -6.71
C ASP A 52 0.34 18.11 -5.81
N ASP A 53 -0.54 17.26 -6.36
CA ASP A 53 -1.45 16.39 -5.59
C ASP A 53 -0.64 15.20 -5.04
N ARG A 54 -0.03 15.46 -3.88
CA ARG A 54 0.90 14.61 -3.15
C ARG A 54 0.45 13.15 -3.14
N ARG A 55 1.33 12.27 -3.62
CA ARG A 55 1.15 10.81 -3.70
C ARG A 55 1.04 10.17 -2.30
N GLN A 56 -0.05 10.40 -1.57
CA GLN A 56 -0.31 9.62 -0.36
C GLN A 56 -0.73 8.21 -0.76
N GLY A 57 0.20 7.26 -0.65
CA GLY A 57 -0.08 5.84 -0.77
C GLY A 57 -0.52 5.27 0.58
N ILE A 58 -1.75 4.73 0.66
CA ILE A 58 -2.25 4.01 1.82
C ILE A 58 -2.50 2.53 1.50
N ILE A 59 -2.15 1.65 2.41
CA ILE A 59 -2.67 0.28 2.43
C ILE A 59 -4.02 0.36 3.14
N ALA A 60 -5.10 0.18 2.39
CA ALA A 60 -6.46 0.24 2.92
C ALA A 60 -6.69 -0.87 3.95
N TYR A 61 -6.30 -2.10 3.62
CA TYR A 61 -6.29 -3.23 4.54
C TYR A 61 -5.36 -4.35 4.08
N ILE A 62 -4.91 -5.16 5.02
CA ILE A 62 -4.27 -6.46 4.81
C ILE A 62 -5.13 -7.50 5.50
N ASP A 63 -5.70 -8.41 4.72
CA ASP A 63 -6.41 -9.59 5.21
C ASP A 63 -5.52 -10.82 5.08
N ARG A 64 -5.38 -11.59 6.15
CA ARG A 64 -4.81 -12.93 6.12
C ARG A 64 -5.86 -13.92 5.64
N ILE A 65 -5.50 -14.76 4.68
CA ILE A 65 -6.33 -15.88 4.25
C ILE A 65 -6.06 -17.06 5.19
N SER A 66 -7.10 -17.43 5.94
CA SER A 66 -7.11 -18.57 6.86
C SER A 66 -8.18 -19.57 6.43
N SER A 67 -8.11 -20.79 6.97
CA SER A 67 -9.08 -21.86 6.67
C SER A 67 -10.52 -21.50 7.06
N THR A 68 -10.69 -20.52 7.95
CA THR A 68 -11.98 -20.01 8.42
C THR A 68 -12.47 -18.78 7.66
N GLY A 69 -11.65 -18.18 6.80
CA GLY A 69 -11.99 -16.97 6.04
C GLY A 69 -10.86 -15.95 5.98
N LYS A 70 -11.23 -14.68 5.77
CA LYS A 70 -10.32 -13.53 5.76
C LYS A 70 -10.25 -12.92 7.16
N GLU A 71 -9.06 -12.85 7.73
CA GLU A 71 -8.83 -12.22 9.03
C GLU A 71 -8.09 -10.89 8.83
N PRO A 72 -8.65 -9.75 9.25
CA PRO A 72 -7.99 -8.47 9.13
C PRO A 72 -6.75 -8.43 10.03
N VAL A 73 -5.60 -8.15 9.44
CA VAL A 73 -4.31 -8.05 10.14
C VAL A 73 -4.03 -6.59 10.51
N ILE A 74 -4.17 -5.70 9.53
CA ILE A 74 -3.94 -4.27 9.71
C ILE A 74 -4.74 -3.47 8.68
N GLU A 75 -5.08 -2.24 9.04
CA GLU A 75 -5.92 -1.35 8.26
C GLU A 75 -5.29 0.04 8.21
N ASN A 76 -5.51 0.76 7.11
CA ASN A 76 -5.15 2.18 6.97
C ASN A 76 -3.69 2.53 7.28
N VAL A 77 -2.74 1.81 6.67
CA VAL A 77 -1.30 2.00 6.89
C VAL A 77 -0.71 2.86 5.78
N PRO A 78 -0.16 4.06 6.08
CA PRO A 78 0.58 4.83 5.08
C PRO A 78 1.88 4.10 4.70
N PHE A 79 2.18 4.02 3.41
CA PHE A 79 3.42 3.41 2.90
C PHE A 79 4.28 4.36 2.06
N ASP A 80 3.71 5.48 1.60
CA ASP A 80 4.42 6.55 0.90
C ASP A 80 4.29 7.85 1.72
N ASP A 81 4.90 7.85 2.91
CA ASP A 81 4.96 9.01 3.83
C ASP A 81 6.29 9.79 3.70
N ASP A 82 7.10 9.52 2.67
CA ASP A 82 8.47 10.06 2.57
C ASP A 82 8.54 11.42 1.84
N ARG A 83 7.51 12.28 1.94
CA ARG A 83 7.51 13.63 1.29
C ARG A 83 6.93 14.79 2.10
N ILE A 84 6.74 14.62 3.40
CA ILE A 84 6.47 15.73 4.33
C ILE A 84 7.72 15.84 5.21
N HIS A 85 8.80 16.55 4.86
CA HIS A 85 8.91 17.98 4.55
C HIS A 85 10.26 18.26 3.85
N PRO A 86 10.38 19.14 2.84
CA PRO A 86 11.48 20.09 2.87
C PRO A 86 11.18 21.06 4.03
N GLN A 87 12.05 21.18 5.02
CA GLN A 87 12.08 22.43 5.80
C GLN A 87 12.52 23.53 4.83
N PRO A 88 11.69 24.53 4.51
CA PRO A 88 12.24 25.77 3.98
C PRO A 88 12.81 26.54 5.17
N GLY A 89 14.13 26.64 5.25
CA GLY A 89 14.82 27.54 6.16
C GLY A 89 16.33 27.44 5.93
N GLY A 90 17.05 28.47 5.57
CA GLY A 90 16.75 29.88 5.31
C GLY A 90 18.03 30.55 4.83
#